data_AF-A0A433DGY9-F1
#
_entry.id   AF-A0A433DGY9-F1
#
_cell.length_a   1.000
_cell.length_b   1.000
_cell.length_c   1.000
_cell.angle_alpha   90.00
_cell.angle_beta   90.00
_cell.angle_gamma   90.00
#
_symmetry.space_group_name_H-M   'P 1'
#
loop_
_entity.id
_entity.type
_entity.pdbx_description
1 polymer ?
#
loop_
_entity_poly.entity_id
_entity_poly.type
_entity_poly.pdbx_seq_one_letter_code
_entity_poly.pdbx_strand_id
1 'polypeptide(L)'
;MVAPATASAAKLEAAKRMYASSDIAYKLAVRENKKNFPHDAELQFHLKALDVSLLADCLVWIPYHRFTDVTRLGQGGFAAVHKATVQWATKKYFVEYQDMHLGWIWAGRSEPVVKTYAIKEVDVAMAAEPTSPGTTPYPSRAGSSAFPGANPRTNISW
;
A
#
# COMPACT_ATOMS: atom_id res chain seq x y z
N MET A 1 29.16 -4.25 8.06
CA MET A 1 28.29 -4.72 6.96
C MET A 1 27.24 -5.63 7.56
N VAL A 2 25.99 -5.18 7.69
CA VAL A 2 24.87 -6.04 8.11
C VAL A 2 24.27 -6.63 6.84
N ALA A 3 24.15 -7.96 6.77
CA ALA A 3 23.73 -8.67 5.57
C ALA A 3 22.31 -8.27 5.10
N PRO A 4 22.01 -8.27 3.80
CA PRO A 4 20.69 -7.90 3.26
C PRO A 4 19.55 -8.78 3.80
N ALA A 5 19.82 -10.04 4.12
CA ALA A 5 18.84 -10.96 4.70
C ALA A 5 18.31 -10.51 6.08
N THR A 6 19.19 -9.93 6.92
CA THR A 6 18.81 -9.45 8.26
C THR A 6 17.94 -8.19 8.24
N ALA A 7 18.09 -7.33 7.23
CA ALA A 7 17.27 -6.12 7.09
C ALA A 7 15.84 -6.43 6.63
N SER A 8 15.68 -7.43 5.75
CA SER A 8 14.36 -7.94 5.31
C SER A 8 13.57 -8.53 6.48
N ALA A 9 14.21 -9.41 7.26
CA ALA A 9 13.59 -10.04 8.43
C ALA A 9 13.17 -9.01 9.49
N ALA A 10 14.00 -8.00 9.76
CA ALA A 10 13.67 -6.94 10.71
C ALA A 10 12.46 -6.10 10.28
N LYS A 11 12.35 -5.77 8.97
CA LYS A 11 11.18 -5.07 8.42
C LYS A 11 9.92 -5.91 8.54
N LEU A 12 10.03 -7.22 8.29
CA LEU A 12 8.92 -8.16 8.44
C LEU A 12 8.44 -8.24 9.89
N GLU A 13 9.34 -8.33 10.86
CA GLU A 13 9.01 -8.29 12.29
C GLU A 13 8.39 -6.96 12.74
N ALA A 14 8.87 -5.83 12.22
CA ALA A 14 8.25 -4.54 12.48
C ALA A 14 6.80 -4.49 11.96
N ALA A 15 6.56 -5.00 10.74
CA ALA A 15 5.22 -5.09 10.18
C ALA A 15 4.30 -5.99 11.02
N LYS A 16 4.80 -7.13 11.52
CA LYS A 16 4.06 -8.01 12.45
C LYS A 16 3.59 -7.26 13.69
N ARG A 17 4.50 -6.51 14.32
CA ARG A 17 4.19 -5.74 15.53
C ARG A 17 3.15 -4.66 15.27
N MET A 18 3.29 -3.93 14.16
CA MET A 18 2.34 -2.89 13.76
C MET A 18 0.92 -3.45 13.56
N TYR A 19 0.79 -4.61 12.90
CA TYR A 19 -0.52 -5.25 12.74
C TYR A 19 -1.07 -5.77 14.06
N ALA A 20 -0.24 -6.41 14.90
CA ALA A 20 -0.66 -6.90 16.21
C ALA A 20 -1.20 -5.76 17.09
N SER A 21 -0.53 -4.60 17.08
CA SER A 21 -0.93 -3.40 17.81
C SER A 21 -1.98 -2.53 17.09
N SER A 22 -2.46 -2.95 15.91
CA SER A 22 -3.46 -2.17 15.17
C SER A 22 -4.81 -2.15 15.89
N ASP A 23 -5.52 -1.03 15.71
CA ASP A 23 -6.85 -0.79 16.26
C ASP A 23 -7.82 -1.92 15.90
N ILE A 24 -8.70 -2.28 16.83
CA ILE A 24 -9.77 -3.25 16.62
C ILE A 24 -10.65 -2.85 15.43
N ALA A 25 -10.88 -1.56 15.20
CA ALA A 25 -11.63 -1.05 14.05
C ALA A 25 -10.94 -1.40 12.72
N TYR A 26 -9.60 -1.34 12.66
CA TYR A 26 -8.84 -1.73 11.48
C TYR A 26 -8.95 -3.23 11.22
N LYS A 27 -8.81 -4.06 12.26
CA LYS A 27 -8.94 -5.52 12.15
C LYS A 27 -10.34 -5.93 11.72
N LEU A 28 -11.38 -5.30 12.25
CA LEU A 28 -12.77 -5.49 11.81
C LEU A 28 -12.94 -5.09 10.35
N ALA A 29 -12.40 -3.95 9.92
CA ALA A 29 -12.48 -3.53 8.53
C ALA A 29 -11.80 -4.52 7.56
N VAL A 30 -10.67 -5.12 7.94
CA VAL A 30 -10.02 -6.18 7.14
C VAL A 30 -10.93 -7.41 7.04
N ARG A 31 -11.51 -7.85 8.16
CA ARG A 31 -12.46 -8.98 8.19
C ARG A 31 -13.69 -8.73 7.31
N GLU A 32 -14.29 -7.55 7.42
CA GLU A 32 -15.43 -7.13 6.60
C GLU A 32 -15.06 -7.12 5.11
N ASN A 33 -13.91 -6.55 4.76
CA ASN A 33 -13.44 -6.52 3.38
C ASN A 33 -13.20 -7.94 2.84
N LYS A 34 -12.64 -8.88 3.63
CA LYS A 34 -12.47 -10.29 3.20
C LYS A 34 -13.80 -10.99 2.89
N LYS A 35 -14.88 -10.66 3.60
CA LYS A 35 -16.23 -11.18 3.29
C LYS A 35 -16.76 -10.63 1.97
N ASN A 36 -16.46 -9.37 1.67
CA ASN A 36 -16.86 -8.70 0.42
C ASN A 36 -16.02 -9.14 -0.78
N PHE A 37 -14.76 -9.50 -0.56
CA PHE A 37 -13.80 -9.93 -1.56
C PHE A 37 -13.17 -11.27 -1.16
N PRO A 38 -13.91 -12.39 -1.33
CA PRO A 38 -13.49 -13.71 -0.85
C PRO A 38 -12.44 -14.36 -1.78
N HIS A 39 -11.31 -13.68 -1.98
CA HIS A 39 -10.18 -14.09 -2.82
C HIS A 39 -8.95 -14.48 -1.98
N ASP A 40 -9.18 -15.01 -0.77
CA ASP A 40 -8.11 -15.37 0.17
C ASP A 40 -7.17 -16.45 -0.39
N ALA A 41 -7.66 -17.38 -1.22
CA ALA A 41 -6.82 -18.40 -1.86
C ALA A 41 -5.80 -17.77 -2.84
N GLU A 42 -6.23 -16.77 -3.61
CA GLU A 42 -5.37 -16.05 -4.56
C GLU A 42 -4.35 -15.19 -3.82
N LEU A 43 -4.79 -14.50 -2.76
CA LEU A 43 -3.90 -13.77 -1.86
C LEU A 43 -2.82 -14.68 -1.28
N GLN A 44 -3.21 -15.83 -0.72
CA GLN A 44 -2.27 -16.78 -0.11
C GLN A 44 -1.30 -17.35 -1.14
N PHE A 45 -1.76 -17.64 -2.36
CA PHE A 45 -0.90 -18.11 -3.45
C PHE A 45 0.21 -17.10 -3.75
N HIS A 46 -0.14 -15.82 -3.95
CA HIS A 46 0.84 -14.77 -4.22
C HIS A 46 1.77 -14.50 -3.03
N LEU A 47 1.23 -14.44 -1.81
CA LEU A 47 2.05 -14.21 -0.62
C LEU A 47 3.02 -15.37 -0.33
N LYS A 48 2.62 -16.61 -0.64
CA LYS A 48 3.51 -17.78 -0.53
C LYS A 48 4.65 -17.71 -1.54
N ALA A 49 4.38 -17.28 -2.77
CA ALA A 49 5.43 -17.10 -3.77
C ALA A 49 6.47 -16.03 -3.36
N LEU A 50 6.05 -15.05 -2.55
CA LEU A 50 6.89 -13.98 -2.02
C LEU A 50 7.48 -14.27 -0.63
N ASP A 51 7.26 -15.46 -0.07
CA ASP A 51 7.65 -15.85 1.30
C ASP A 51 7.18 -14.88 2.40
N VAL A 52 5.98 -14.32 2.23
CA VAL A 52 5.35 -13.35 3.16
C VAL A 52 3.92 -13.75 3.51
N SER A 53 3.64 -15.05 3.61
CA SER A 53 2.30 -15.61 3.89
C SER A 53 1.62 -15.03 5.12
N LEU A 54 2.40 -14.57 6.11
CA LEU A 54 1.90 -13.94 7.33
C LEU A 54 1.15 -12.61 7.10
N LEU A 55 1.30 -11.96 5.95
CA LEU A 55 0.55 -10.75 5.62
C LEU A 55 -0.90 -11.05 5.21
N ALA A 56 -1.29 -12.32 5.08
CA ALA A 56 -2.64 -12.71 4.70
C ALA A 56 -3.70 -12.20 5.69
N ASP A 57 -3.33 -11.98 6.96
CA ASP A 57 -4.24 -11.50 7.99
C ASP A 57 -4.53 -10.00 7.89
N CYS A 58 -3.66 -9.22 7.25
CA CYS A 58 -3.76 -7.76 7.15
C CYS A 58 -4.09 -7.27 5.74
N LEU A 59 -3.98 -8.13 4.73
CA LEU A 59 -4.25 -7.80 3.34
C LEU A 59 -5.58 -8.39 2.86
N VAL A 60 -6.16 -7.73 1.86
CA VAL A 60 -7.34 -8.19 1.14
C VAL A 60 -7.07 -8.10 -0.34
N TRP A 61 -7.29 -9.20 -1.05
CA TRP A 61 -7.16 -9.22 -2.50
C TRP A 61 -8.45 -8.76 -3.17
N ILE A 62 -8.32 -7.79 -4.06
CA ILE A 62 -9.43 -7.27 -4.87
C ILE A 62 -9.05 -7.50 -6.33
N PRO A 63 -9.77 -8.34 -7.08
CA PRO A 63 -9.50 -8.54 -8.49
C PRO A 63 -9.61 -7.24 -9.29
N TYR A 64 -8.74 -7.08 -10.30
CA TYR A 64 -8.67 -5.84 -11.08
C TYR A 64 -10.00 -5.44 -11.74
N HIS A 65 -10.79 -6.41 -12.21
CA HIS A 65 -12.10 -6.15 -12.83
C HIS A 65 -13.16 -5.55 -11.88
N ARG A 66 -12.89 -5.51 -10.56
CA ARG A 66 -13.76 -4.86 -9.57
C ARG A 66 -13.55 -3.35 -9.49
N PHE A 67 -12.46 -2.85 -10.05
CA PHE A 67 -12.15 -1.44 -10.08
C PHE A 67 -12.85 -0.76 -11.27
N THR A 68 -13.55 0.33 -11.00
CA THR A 68 -14.19 1.19 -12.00
C THR A 68 -13.58 2.59 -11.98
N ASP A 69 -13.88 3.37 -13.02
CA ASP A 69 -13.46 4.78 -13.12
C ASP A 69 -11.95 4.98 -12.99
N VAL A 70 -11.18 4.02 -13.51
CA VAL A 70 -9.72 4.01 -13.40
C VAL A 70 -9.16 5.19 -14.19
N THR A 71 -8.57 6.15 -13.47
CA THR A 71 -8.05 7.40 -14.02
C THR A 71 -6.62 7.61 -13.57
N ARG A 72 -5.70 7.84 -14.51
CA ARG A 72 -4.29 8.07 -14.19
C ARG A 72 -4.08 9.39 -13.47
N LEU A 73 -3.41 9.34 -12.31
CA LEU A 73 -3.05 10.52 -11.51
C LEU A 73 -1.63 11.02 -11.82
N GLY A 74 -0.71 10.11 -12.15
CA GLY A 74 0.68 10.45 -12.46
C GLY A 74 1.55 9.22 -12.66
N GLN A 75 2.78 9.43 -13.11
CA GLN A 75 3.80 8.38 -13.22
C GLN A 75 5.13 8.92 -12.72
N GLY A 76 5.75 8.21 -11.78
CA GLY A 76 7.12 8.46 -11.32
C GLY A 76 8.07 7.38 -11.81
N GLY A 77 9.32 7.41 -11.32
CA GLY A 77 10.33 6.40 -11.63
C GLY A 77 10.11 5.03 -10.97
N PHE A 78 9.15 4.89 -10.06
CA PHE A 78 8.87 3.66 -9.32
C PHE A 78 7.51 3.04 -9.63
N ALA A 79 6.53 3.84 -10.06
CA ALA A 79 5.18 3.38 -10.34
C ALA A 79 4.38 4.44 -11.13
N ALA A 80 3.39 3.97 -11.90
CA ALA A 80 2.25 4.78 -12.27
C ALA A 80 1.19 4.71 -11.16
N VAL A 81 0.57 5.84 -10.84
CA VAL A 81 -0.50 5.94 -9.85
C VAL A 81 -1.80 6.24 -10.57
N HIS A 82 -2.82 5.44 -10.31
CA HIS A 82 -4.17 5.65 -10.80
C HIS A 82 -5.14 5.79 -9.64
N LYS A 83 -6.20 6.57 -9.83
CA LYS A 83 -7.37 6.62 -8.98
C LYS A 83 -8.36 5.59 -9.51
N ALA A 84 -8.95 4.80 -8.63
CA ALA A 84 -9.99 3.86 -9.00
C ALA A 84 -11.04 3.74 -7.89
N THR A 85 -12.26 3.42 -8.30
CA THR A 85 -13.39 3.24 -7.39
C THR A 85 -13.72 1.75 -7.27
N VAL A 86 -14.09 1.31 -6.07
CA VAL A 86 -14.61 -0.04 -5.82
C VAL A 86 -15.91 0.09 -5.05
N GLN A 87 -16.96 -0.50 -5.61
CA GLN A 87 -18.22 -0.69 -4.93
C GLN A 87 -18.27 -2.10 -4.34
N TRP A 88 -18.80 -2.25 -3.13
CA TRP A 88 -19.05 -3.58 -2.58
C TRP A 88 -20.22 -4.28 -3.31
N ALA A 89 -20.42 -5.59 -3.10
CA ALA A 89 -21.52 -6.34 -3.74
C ALA A 89 -22.85 -6.16 -3.00
N THR A 90 -23.88 -5.65 -3.68
CA THR A 90 -25.19 -5.31 -3.08
C THR A 90 -25.82 -6.52 -2.34
N LYS A 91 -26.45 -6.25 -1.18
CA LYS A 91 -27.11 -7.23 -0.28
C LYS A 91 -26.19 -8.18 0.52
N LYS A 92 -24.91 -7.83 0.73
CA LYS A 92 -23.94 -8.68 1.48
C LYS A 92 -23.18 -8.00 2.63
N TYR A 93 -23.63 -6.86 3.14
CA TYR A 93 -22.78 -6.09 4.05
C TYR A 93 -23.08 -6.36 5.50
N PHE A 94 -22.12 -6.92 6.22
CA PHE A 94 -22.19 -7.15 7.66
C PHE A 94 -21.29 -6.14 8.34
N VAL A 95 -21.85 -5.32 9.23
CA VAL A 95 -21.05 -4.65 10.26
C VAL A 95 -21.03 -5.57 11.47
N GLU A 96 -19.83 -5.95 11.90
CA GLU A 96 -19.60 -6.65 13.16
C GLU A 96 -19.28 -5.59 14.22
N TYR A 97 -20.26 -5.23 15.04
CA TYR A 97 -19.99 -4.46 16.27
C TYR A 97 -20.35 -5.30 17.49
N GLN A 98 -19.50 -5.21 18.50
CA GLN A 98 -19.73 -5.86 19.78
C GLN A 98 -20.71 -5.01 20.57
N ASP A 99 -21.94 -5.52 20.74
CA ASP A 99 -22.89 -4.97 21.68
C ASP A 99 -22.60 -5.55 23.08
N MET A 100 -22.53 -4.68 24.10
CA MET A 100 -22.18 -5.10 25.46
C MET A 100 -23.23 -6.02 26.12
N HIS A 101 -24.44 -6.10 25.58
CA HIS A 101 -25.55 -6.85 26.17
C HIS A 101 -26.02 -8.02 25.29
N LEU A 102 -25.81 -7.95 23.97
CA LEU A 102 -26.32 -8.92 23.01
C LEU A 102 -25.21 -9.73 22.31
N GLY A 103 -23.93 -9.42 22.54
CA GLY A 103 -22.81 -10.10 21.89
C GLY A 103 -22.57 -9.60 20.46
N TRP A 104 -22.10 -10.49 19.57
CA TRP A 104 -21.83 -10.14 18.17
C TRP A 104 -23.14 -10.04 17.38
N ILE A 105 -23.44 -8.86 16.86
CA ILE A 105 -24.63 -8.61 16.04
C ILE A 105 -24.24 -8.53 14.56
N TRP A 106 -25.04 -9.17 13.72
CA TRP A 106 -24.91 -9.12 12.26
C TRP A 106 -25.91 -8.09 11.71
N ALA A 107 -25.42 -6.90 11.31
CA ALA A 107 -26.27 -5.88 10.71
C ALA A 107 -25.96 -5.69 9.21
N GLY A 108 -27.00 -5.82 8.39
CA GLY A 108 -27.01 -5.45 6.98
C GLY A 108 -26.83 -3.94 6.79
N ARG A 109 -25.81 -3.45 6.08
CA ARG A 109 -25.86 -2.05 5.60
C ARG A 109 -26.89 -1.93 4.47
N SER A 110 -27.82 -1.00 4.61
CA SER A 110 -28.84 -0.67 3.59
C SER A 110 -28.25 0.13 2.42
N GLU A 111 -27.18 0.88 2.66
CA GLU A 111 -26.54 1.73 1.65
C GLU A 111 -25.32 1.05 0.99
N PRO A 112 -25.10 1.27 -0.32
CA PRO A 112 -23.91 0.78 -1.00
C PRO A 112 -22.67 1.50 -0.48
N VAL A 113 -21.64 0.73 -0.09
CA VAL A 113 -20.34 1.28 0.27
C VAL A 113 -19.50 1.42 -1.00
N VAL A 114 -19.16 2.66 -1.31
CA VAL A 114 -18.26 3.02 -2.41
C VAL A 114 -16.95 3.52 -1.81
N LYS A 115 -15.82 2.95 -2.22
CA LYS A 115 -14.49 3.34 -1.77
C LYS A 115 -13.63 3.74 -2.95
N THR A 116 -12.89 4.82 -2.78
CA THR A 116 -11.92 5.31 -3.77
C THR A 116 -10.52 4.98 -3.29
N TYR A 117 -9.70 4.42 -4.17
CA TYR A 117 -8.34 4.01 -3.88
C TYR A 117 -7.35 4.65 -4.86
N ALA A 118 -6.14 4.87 -4.38
CA ALA A 118 -4.98 5.06 -5.24
C ALA A 118 -4.33 3.69 -5.46
N ILE A 119 -4.33 3.21 -6.70
CA ILE A 119 -3.67 1.97 -7.10
C ILE A 119 -2.33 2.30 -7.74
N LYS A 120 -1.34 1.44 -7.50
CA LYS A 120 0.00 1.57 -8.08
C LYS A 120 0.19 0.46 -9.10
N GLU A 121 0.56 0.84 -10.31
CA GLU A 121 1.00 -0.04 -11.38
C GLU A 121 2.52 0.03 -11.46
N VAL A 122 3.17 -1.14 -11.43
CA VAL A 122 4.62 -1.27 -11.41
C VAL A 122 5.02 -2.19 -12.56
N ASP A 123 5.68 -1.62 -13.56
CA ASP A 123 6.31 -2.39 -14.63
C ASP A 123 7.63 -3.01 -14.16
N VAL A 124 8.07 -4.08 -14.82
CA VAL A 124 9.36 -4.73 -14.55
C VAL A 124 10.53 -3.74 -14.64
N ALA A 125 10.44 -2.78 -15.58
CA ALA A 125 11.43 -1.71 -15.72
C ALA A 125 11.42 -0.70 -14.55
N MET A 126 10.28 -0.51 -13.89
CA MET A 126 10.14 0.37 -12.71
C MET A 126 10.53 -0.35 -11.40
N ALA A 127 10.43 -1.69 -11.39
CA ALA A 127 10.81 -2.53 -10.25
C ALA A 127 12.32 -2.72 -10.12
N ALA A 128 13.09 -2.51 -11.21
CA ALA A 128 14.54 -2.49 -11.15
C ALA A 128 15.00 -1.26 -10.34
N GLU A 129 15.71 -1.49 -9.23
CA GLU A 129 16.41 -0.39 -8.56
C GLU A 129 17.34 0.27 -9.60
N PRO A 130 17.35 1.61 -9.71
CA PRO A 130 18.31 2.27 -10.56
C PRO A 130 19.70 1.92 -10.01
N THR A 131 20.42 1.06 -10.72
CA THR A 131 21.87 0.87 -10.53
C THR A 131 22.46 2.27 -10.58
N SER A 132 22.91 2.77 -9.42
CA SER A 132 23.51 4.09 -9.36
C SER A 132 24.64 4.11 -10.39
N PRO A 133 24.59 4.97 -11.43
CA PRO A 133 25.74 5.11 -12.28
C PRO A 133 26.88 5.59 -11.38
N GLY A 134 27.93 4.78 -11.34
CA GLY A 134 29.06 4.97 -10.44
C GLY A 134 29.51 6.42 -10.43
N THR A 135 29.86 6.90 -9.25
CA THR A 135 30.53 8.16 -8.98
C THR A 135 31.57 8.45 -10.06
N THR A 136 31.21 9.26 -11.06
CA THR A 136 32.21 9.90 -11.90
C THR A 136 32.83 10.99 -11.04
N PRO A 137 34.17 11.07 -10.91
CA PRO A 137 34.79 12.15 -10.18
C PRO A 137 34.49 13.44 -10.95
N TYR A 138 33.82 14.39 -10.30
CA TYR A 138 33.76 15.76 -10.81
C TYR A 138 35.19 16.24 -11.09
N PRO A 139 35.51 16.76 -12.30
CA PRO A 139 36.80 17.39 -12.52
C PRO A 139 36.87 18.65 -11.66
N SER A 140 37.91 18.74 -10.84
CA SER A 140 38.23 19.90 -10.01
C SER A 140 38.39 21.14 -10.88
N ARG A 141 37.39 22.04 -10.88
CA ARG A 141 37.50 23.34 -11.53
C ARG A 141 38.05 24.34 -10.54
N ALA A 142 39.33 24.67 -10.72
CA ALA A 142 39.96 25.83 -10.11
C ALA A 142 39.32 27.14 -10.61
N GLY A 143 39.29 28.16 -9.73
CA GLY A 143 39.35 29.57 -10.14
C GLY A 143 38.04 30.38 -10.18
N SER A 144 37.84 31.14 -9.10
CA SER A 144 37.41 32.57 -9.04
C SER A 144 36.06 33.08 -9.60
N SER A 145 35.29 33.62 -8.63
CA SER A 145 34.68 34.97 -8.55
C SER A 145 33.25 35.28 -9.02
N ALA A 146 32.63 36.15 -8.20
CA ALA A 146 31.44 37.00 -8.38
C ALA A 146 30.04 36.50 -7.92
N PHE A 147 29.56 37.14 -6.84
CA PHE A 147 28.21 37.22 -6.21
C PHE A 147 27.11 37.80 -7.15
N PRO A 148 25.86 38.12 -6.68
CA PRO A 148 24.91 37.45 -5.77
C PRO A 148 23.46 37.38 -6.36
N GLY A 149 22.53 36.61 -5.77
CA GLY A 149 21.10 36.84 -6.04
C GLY A 149 20.10 35.74 -5.62
N ALA A 150 19.22 36.11 -4.69
CA ALA A 150 17.83 35.66 -4.53
C ALA A 150 17.48 34.24 -4.01
N ASN A 151 17.26 34.22 -2.68
CA ASN A 151 16.04 33.83 -1.95
C ASN A 151 15.49 32.37 -2.00
N PRO A 152 15.09 31.78 -0.85
CA PRO A 152 14.85 30.36 -0.67
C PRO A 152 13.36 30.00 -0.82
N ARG A 153 13.07 28.99 -1.63
CA ARG A 153 11.81 28.23 -1.56
C ARG A 153 12.05 26.76 -1.89
N THR A 154 12.69 26.06 -0.97
CA THR A 154 12.51 24.60 -0.87
C THR A 154 11.16 24.36 -0.21
N ASN A 155 10.13 24.21 -1.03
CA ASN A 155 8.88 23.61 -0.60
C ASN A 155 9.02 22.10 -0.83
N ILE A 156 9.24 21.35 0.24
CA ILE A 156 9.22 19.88 0.21
C ILE A 156 7.92 19.44 0.90
N SER A 157 7.05 18.83 0.10
CA SER A 157 5.89 18.01 0.48
C SER A 157 5.71 17.05 -0.70
N TRP A 158 5.70 15.72 -0.60
CA TRP A 158 5.33 14.78 0.47
C TRP A 158 6.28 13.59 0.49
#